data_AF-A0A3Q7EDK4-F1
#
_entry.id   AF-A0A3Q7EDK4-F1
#
_cell.length_a   1.000
_cell.length_b   1.000
_cell.length_c   1.000
_cell.angle_alpha   90.00
_cell.angle_beta   90.00
_cell.angle_gamma   90.00
#
_symmetry.space_group_name_H-M   'P 1'
#
loop_
_entity.id
_entity.type
_entity.pdbx_description
1 polymer ?
#
loop_
_entity_poly.entity_id
_entity_poly.type
_entity_poly.pdbx_seq_one_letter_code
_entity_poly.pdbx_strand_id
1 'polypeptide(L)' 'MESSNWELKSIKRKIKMLSTEENPRVLVNTFDALESDALRILNHVTMVGIEPSIPSIFLDNNTFRANMIKISSKNYMD' A
#
# COMPACT_ATOMS: atom_id res chain seq x y z
N MET A 1 10.16 24.95 2.50
CA MET A 1 8.81 24.50 2.87
C MET A 1 7.94 24.41 1.61
N GLU A 2 8.33 23.54 0.66
CA GLU A 2 7.61 23.39 -0.63
C GLU A 2 7.34 21.93 -1.00
N SER A 3 7.99 20.97 -0.32
CA SER A 3 7.83 19.53 -0.55
C SER A 3 6.35 19.12 -0.58
N SER A 4 5.61 19.52 0.46
CA SER A 4 4.23 19.09 0.70
C SER A 4 3.28 19.34 -0.48
N ASN A 5 3.54 20.36 -1.31
CA ASN A 5 2.64 20.72 -2.41
C ASN A 5 2.76 19.77 -3.61
N TRP A 6 3.97 19.31 -3.95
CA TRP A 6 4.15 18.42 -5.10
C TRP A 6 3.74 16.98 -4.76
N GLU A 7 4.00 16.50 -3.55
CA GLU A 7 3.56 15.18 -3.10
C GLU A 7 2.03 15.08 -3.09
N LEU A 8 1.34 16.07 -2.52
CA LEU A 8 -0.13 16.12 -2.51
C LEU A 8 -0.72 16.17 -3.92
N LYS A 9 -0.11 16.94 -4.84
CA LYS A 9 -0.52 16.96 -6.26
C LYS A 9 -0.33 15.60 -6.93
N SER A 10 0.78 14.92 -6.65
CA SER A 10 1.08 13.59 -7.19
C SER A 10 0.07 12.54 -6.70
N ILE A 11 -0.23 12.55 -5.40
CA ILE A 11 -1.23 11.65 -4.78
C ILE A 11 -2.61 11.89 -5.39
N LYS A 12 -3.07 13.14 -5.46
CA LYS A 12 -4.36 13.50 -6.09
C LYS A 12 -4.45 13.05 -7.55
N ARG A 13 -3.37 13.21 -8.32
CA ARG A 13 -3.32 12.75 -9.71
C ARG A 13 -3.46 11.23 -9.79
N LYS A 14 -2.74 10.47 -8.95
CA LYS A 14 -2.83 9.00 -8.93
C LYS A 14 -4.22 8.52 -8.51
N ILE A 15 -4.84 9.12 -7.50
CA ILE A 15 -6.22 8.82 -7.09
C ILE A 15 -7.19 9.05 -8.25
N LYS A 16 -7.04 10.18 -8.98
CA LYS A 16 -7.88 10.45 -10.16
C LYS A 16 -7.67 9.41 -11.27
N MET A 17 -6.44 8.94 -11.49
CA MET A 17 -6.17 7.87 -12.45
C MET A 17 -6.83 6.56 -12.05
N LEU A 18 -6.79 6.18 -10.76
CA LEU A 18 -7.48 5.00 -10.25
C LEU A 18 -8.99 5.07 -10.50
N SER A 19 -9.60 6.25 -10.34
CA SER A 19 -11.03 6.42 -10.59
C SER A 19 -11.46 6.25 -12.06
N THR A 20 -10.51 6.23 -13.00
CA THR A 20 -10.79 6.00 -14.44
C THR A 20 -10.60 4.55 -14.87
N GLU A 21 -10.08 3.70 -13.99
CA GLU A 21 -9.89 2.28 -14.24
C GLU A 21 -11.18 1.52 -13.89
N GLU A 22 -11.50 0.46 -14.63
CA GLU A 22 -12.76 -0.29 -14.45
C GLU A 22 -12.76 -1.11 -13.15
N ASN A 23 -11.61 -1.67 -12.77
CA ASN A 23 -11.45 -2.51 -11.58
C ASN A 23 -10.10 -2.24 -10.88
N PRO A 24 -9.84 -1.01 -10.39
CA PRO A 24 -8.57 -0.65 -9.79
C PRO A 24 -8.31 -1.48 -8.53
N ARG A 25 -7.16 -2.17 -8.50
CA ARG A 25 -6.65 -2.87 -7.33
C ARG A 25 -5.45 -2.13 -6.75
N VAL A 26 -5.49 -1.84 -5.45
CA VAL A 26 -4.40 -1.16 -4.75
C VAL A 26 -3.93 -2.05 -3.60
N LEU A 27 -2.63 -2.38 -3.62
CA LEU A 27 -1.99 -3.04 -2.49
C LEU A 27 -1.68 -2.00 -1.43
N VAL A 28 -2.23 -2.19 -0.23
CA VAL A 28 -1.99 -1.33 0.93
C VAL A 28 -1.24 -2.15 1.97
N ASN A 29 -0.15 -1.62 2.53
CA ASN A 29 0.47 -2.26 3.71
C ASN A 29 -0.57 -2.38 4.84
N THR A 30 -0.35 -3.26 5.82
CA THR A 30 -1.22 -3.54 7.00
C THR A 30 -1.41 -2.30 7.89
N PHE A 31 -2.05 -1.30 7.31
CA PHE A 31 -2.43 0.02 7.78
C PHE A 31 -3.92 0.22 7.48
N ASP A 32 -4.55 -0.74 6.80
CA ASP A 32 -5.99 -0.88 6.64
C ASP A 32 -6.72 -0.93 7.99
N ALA A 33 -6.07 -1.50 9.02
CA ALA A 33 -6.55 -1.49 10.40
C ALA A 33 -6.45 -0.12 11.11
N LEU A 34 -5.59 0.78 10.64
CA LEU A 34 -5.30 2.04 11.32
C LEU A 34 -6.22 3.19 10.87
N GLU A 35 -6.60 3.24 9.60
CA GLU A 35 -7.48 4.31 9.07
C GLU A 35 -8.46 3.81 7.99
N SER A 36 -9.23 2.76 8.32
CA SER A 36 -10.23 2.19 7.41
C SER A 36 -11.22 3.22 6.83
N ASP A 37 -11.57 4.27 7.59
CA ASP A 37 -12.49 5.32 7.14
C ASP A 37 -11.87 6.27 6.11
N ALA A 38 -10.57 6.56 6.20
CA ALA A 38 -9.88 7.35 5.18
C ALA A 38 -9.79 6.59 3.85
N LEU A 39 -9.60 5.26 3.94
CA LEU A 39 -9.52 4.37 2.80
C LEU A 39 -10.89 4.12 2.15
N ARG A 40 -11.99 4.09 2.93
CA ARG A 40 -13.38 3.95 2.43
C ARG A 40 -13.83 5.07 1.49
N ILE A 41 -13.17 6.24 1.53
CA ILE A 41 -13.42 7.35 0.60
C ILE A 41 -13.10 6.93 -0.85
N LEU A 42 -12.24 5.91 -1.03
CA LEU A 42 -11.94 5.28 -2.32
C LEU A 42 -12.92 4.13 -2.61
N ASN A 43 -14.22 4.41 -2.51
CA ASN A 43 -15.34 3.46 -2.59
C ASN A 43 -15.40 2.57 -3.86
N HIS A 44 -14.63 2.87 -4.91
CA HIS A 44 -14.53 2.07 -6.14
C HIS A 44 -13.16 1.41 -6.35
N VAL A 45 -12.33 1.31 -5.29
CA VAL A 45 -11.01 0.69 -5.36
C VAL A 45 -10.99 -0.58 -4.52
N THR A 46 -10.58 -1.68 -5.13
CA THR A 46 -10.33 -2.92 -4.39
C THR A 46 -9.00 -2.78 -3.66
N MET A 47 -9.06 -2.63 -2.35
CA MET A 47 -7.86 -2.54 -1.51
C MET A 47 -7.50 -3.93 -0.98
N VAL A 48 -6.25 -4.32 -1.19
CA VAL A 48 -5.71 -5.60 -0.71
C VAL A 48 -4.65 -5.29 0.33
N GLY A 49 -4.95 -5.61 1.59
CA GLY A 49 -3.99 -5.56 2.68
C GLY A 49 -2.85 -6.55 2.43
N ILE A 50 -1.63 -6.03 2.34
CA ILE A 50 -0.39 -6.81 2.34
C ILE A 50 0.29 -6.67 3.69
N GLU A 51 1.05 -7.69 4.09
CA GLU A 51 1.87 -7.65 5.30
C GLU A 51 2.77 -6.40 5.31
N PRO A 52 3.19 -5.90 6.49
CA PRO A 52 4.00 -4.68 6.58
C PRO A 52 5.18 -4.76 5.60
N SER A 53 5.24 -3.83 4.65
CA SER A 53 6.35 -3.79 3.70
C SER A 53 7.63 -3.56 4.50
N ILE A 54 8.44 -4.61 4.58
CA ILE A 54 9.72 -4.59 5.28
C ILE A 54 10.69 -3.83 4.37
N PRO A 55 11.20 -2.66 4.78
CA PRO A 55 12.13 -1.91 3.95
C PRO A 55 13.35 -2.78 3.61
N SER A 56 13.84 -2.68 2.37
CA SER A 56 14.94 -3.52 1.87
C SER A 56 16.19 -3.48 2.75
N ILE A 57 16.45 -2.36 3.41
CA ILE A 57 17.54 -2.18 4.38
C ILE A 57 17.49 -3.16 5.56
N PHE A 58 16.32 -3.68 5.92
CA PHE A 58 16.17 -4.69 6.98
C PHE A 58 16.36 -6.13 6.48
N LEU A 59 16.33 -6.34 5.16
CA LEU A 59 16.55 -7.67 4.57
C LEU A 59 18.03 -8.08 4.55
N ASP A 60 18.98 -7.17 4.77
CA ASP A 60 20.39 -7.53 4.95
C ASP A 60 20.68 -8.09 6.35
N ASN A 61 19.78 -7.87 7.31
CA ASN A 61 19.87 -8.43 8.65
C ASN A 61 19.08 -9.76 8.74
N ASN A 62 19.80 -10.87 8.58
CA ASN A 62 19.27 -12.25 8.58
C ASN A 62 18.37 -12.60 9.78
N THR A 63 18.59 -11.96 10.94
CA THR A 63 17.83 -12.21 12.17
C THR A 63 16.45 -11.56 12.13
N PHE A 64 16.32 -10.40 11.47
CA PHE A 64 15.04 -9.70 11.26
C PHE A 64 14.16 -10.47 10.27
N ARG A 65 14.77 -11.03 9.22
CA ARG A 65 14.06 -11.84 8.20
C ARG A 65 13.31 -13.03 8.82
N ALA A 66 13.93 -13.79 9.71
CA ALA A 66 13.35 -15.04 10.22
C ALA A 66 12.13 -14.83 11.13
N ASN A 67 12.07 -13.72 11.87
CA ASN A 67 11.00 -13.46 12.83
C ASN A 67 9.79 -12.75 12.24
N MET A 68 9.95 -12.01 11.14
CA MET A 68 8.85 -11.23 10.52
C MET A 68 8.35 -11.80 9.20
N ILE A 69 9.12 -12.64 8.50
CA ILE A 69 8.74 -13.14 7.18
C ILE A 69 8.17 -14.55 7.34
N LYS A 70 6.85 -14.66 7.43
CA LYS A 70 6.18 -15.86 6.93
C LYS A 70 6.15 -15.70 5.42
N ILE A 71 6.95 -16.49 4.69
CA ILE A 71 6.93 -16.46 3.22
C ILE A 71 5.53 -16.88 2.79
N SER A 72 4.67 -15.90 2.51
CA SER A 72 3.32 -16.11 2.04
C SER A 72 3.40 -16.48 0.57
N SER A 73 2.96 -17.69 0.22
CA SER A 73 2.79 -18.15 -1.15
C SER A 73 1.57 -17.52 -1.86
N LYS A 74 0.97 -16.48 -1.27
CA LYS A 74 -0.16 -15.78 -1.88
C LYS A 74 0.32 -14.84 -2.97
N ASN A 75 -0.15 -15.10 -4.18
CA ASN A 75 -0.15 -14.12 -5.26
C ASN A 75 -1.27 -13.11 -4.98
N TYR A 76 -0.90 -11.86 -4.75
CA TYR A 76 -1.86 -10.76 -4.54
C TYR A 76 -2.37 -10.16 -5.86
N MET A 77 -1.89 -10.68 -6.99
CA MET A 77 -2.16 -10.18 -8.34
C MET A 77 -2.99 -11.13 -9.20
N ASP A 78 -3.43 -12.26 -8.64
CA ASP A 78 -4.31 -13.22 -9.31
C ASP A 78 -5.80 -12.82 -9.21
#